data_AF-A0AA88LKR1-F1
#
_entry.id   AF-A0AA88LKR1-F1
#
_cell.length_a   1.000
_cell.length_b   1.000
_cell.length_c   1.000
_cell.angle_alpha   90.00
_cell.angle_beta   90.00
_cell.angle_gamma   90.00
#
_symmetry.space_group_name_H-M   'P 1'
#
loop_
_entity.id
_entity.type
_entity.pdbx_description
1 polymer ?
#
loop_
_entity_poly.entity_id
_entity_poly.type
_entity_poly.pdbx_seq_one_letter_code
_entity_poly.pdbx_strand_id
1 'polypeptide(L)'
;MFPVRGPKEHRFHILVTGNDLNCHKDILKSLGIKDEGISMDQCDVIIAFVPNVSRAGTDIQAALQMIPESRPAVLVVLHHTFDSDYIAPDSRRNIDRSNIFSVDMLFYENVGLLNSFKNTKALEETTKHLQNIKANRNQIINESHALAIYIMKLGNTLGAQIGFLDRLEKRLKLRQVNSKEECAVIIAFTCIVSQAGTDVEAALENIPTDKPVLLVVFHHTFDDSYIDPDSRWIVKREGVAAVDVLFNDDVGLLGGLANDMALKSSTDYLISLGASELEPVNTCRKYHKWTIACLLILLFLIVFSVIVLILASLKLISPEST
;
A
#
# COMPACT_ATOMS: atom_id res chain seq x y z
N MET A 1 -18.14 -2.73 -14.29
CA MET A 1 -17.82 -2.56 -12.86
C MET A 1 -16.91 -3.72 -12.46
N PHE A 2 -15.60 -3.51 -12.47
CA PHE A 2 -14.66 -4.53 -12.01
C PHE A 2 -14.56 -4.45 -10.48
N PRO A 3 -14.53 -5.58 -9.76
CA PRO A 3 -14.38 -5.54 -8.31
C PRO A 3 -13.00 -4.98 -7.98
N VAL A 4 -12.96 -3.86 -7.26
CA VAL A 4 -11.75 -3.32 -6.64
C VAL A 4 -11.24 -4.40 -5.69
N ARG A 5 -10.19 -5.09 -6.10
CA ARG A 5 -9.57 -6.16 -5.32
C ARG A 5 -8.75 -5.46 -4.23
N GLY A 6 -9.27 -5.44 -3.00
CA GLY A 6 -8.55 -4.95 -1.82
C GLY A 6 -7.18 -5.62 -1.68
N PRO A 7 -6.29 -5.09 -0.82
CA PRO A 7 -4.93 -5.62 -0.67
C PRO A 7 -5.00 -7.12 -0.42
N LYS A 8 -4.50 -7.92 -1.38
CA LYS A 8 -4.51 -9.39 -1.28
C LYS A 8 -3.77 -9.80 -0.02
N GLU A 9 -4.46 -10.51 0.86
CA GLU A 9 -3.85 -11.19 1.99
C GLU A 9 -2.84 -12.22 1.46
N HIS A 10 -1.73 -12.43 2.17
CA HIS A 10 -0.72 -13.40 1.73
C HIS A 10 -1.31 -14.79 1.76
N ARG A 11 -1.11 -15.55 0.68
CA ARG A 11 -1.52 -16.95 0.62
C ARG A 11 -0.42 -17.80 1.24
N PHE A 12 -0.77 -18.59 2.24
CA PHE A 12 0.18 -19.48 2.92
C PHE A 12 -0.07 -20.93 2.50
N HIS A 13 0.99 -21.64 2.14
CA HIS A 13 0.93 -23.11 2.04
C HIS A 13 1.48 -23.70 3.34
N ILE A 14 0.69 -24.57 3.98
CA ILE A 14 1.07 -25.25 5.21
C ILE A 14 1.68 -26.60 4.86
N LEU A 15 2.93 -26.80 5.25
CA LEU A 15 3.67 -28.05 5.06
C LEU A 15 3.94 -28.66 6.45
N VAL A 16 3.54 -29.90 6.67
CA VAL A 16 3.84 -30.64 7.92
C VAL A 16 4.58 -31.91 7.53
N THR A 17 5.83 -32.05 7.95
CA THR A 17 6.73 -33.12 7.43
C THR A 17 6.75 -34.39 8.29
N GLY A 18 6.11 -34.36 9.46
CA GLY A 18 6.04 -35.48 10.40
C GLY A 18 4.81 -35.39 11.30
N ASN A 19 4.70 -36.29 12.26
CA ASN A 19 3.63 -36.22 13.25
C ASN A 19 3.96 -35.16 14.30
N ASP A 20 3.27 -34.03 14.24
CA ASP A 20 3.42 -32.92 15.16
C ASP A 20 2.30 -32.88 16.22
N LEU A 21 1.49 -33.93 16.30
CA LEU A 21 0.36 -34.03 17.22
C LEU A 21 -0.64 -32.87 17.08
N ASN A 22 -0.76 -32.32 15.87
CA ASN A 22 -1.57 -31.15 15.53
C ASN A 22 -1.14 -29.82 16.18
N CYS A 23 0.07 -29.73 16.76
CA CYS A 23 0.50 -28.48 17.39
C CYS A 23 0.66 -27.33 16.38
N HIS A 24 0.88 -27.61 15.09
CA HIS A 24 0.85 -26.62 14.02
C HIS A 24 -0.45 -25.79 14.03
N LYS A 25 -1.59 -26.39 14.38
CA LYS A 25 -2.88 -25.69 14.42
C LYS A 25 -2.90 -24.61 15.50
N ASP A 26 -2.31 -24.88 16.66
CA ASP A 26 -2.21 -23.91 17.76
C ASP A 26 -1.27 -22.76 17.40
N ILE A 27 -0.17 -23.07 16.70
CA ILE A 27 0.79 -22.08 16.21
C ILE A 27 0.13 -21.19 15.15
N LEU A 28 -0.55 -21.79 14.16
CA LEU A 28 -1.28 -21.04 13.12
C LEU A 28 -2.35 -20.14 13.73
N LYS A 29 -3.11 -20.65 14.69
CA LYS A 29 -4.10 -19.87 15.45
C LYS A 29 -3.44 -18.69 16.17
N SER A 30 -2.29 -18.91 16.82
CA SER A 30 -1.53 -17.87 17.52
C SER A 30 -0.99 -16.80 16.57
N LEU A 31 -0.64 -17.19 15.35
CA LEU A 31 -0.21 -16.28 14.28
C LEU A 31 -1.38 -15.60 13.55
N GLY A 32 -2.63 -15.96 13.84
CA GLY A 32 -3.80 -15.46 13.13
C GLY A 32 -3.91 -15.95 11.69
N ILE A 33 -3.26 -17.08 11.35
CA ILE A 33 -3.21 -17.65 10.01
C ILE A 33 -4.24 -18.77 9.89
N LYS A 34 -5.00 -18.75 8.79
CA LYS A 34 -5.93 -19.83 8.43
C LYS A 34 -5.28 -20.73 7.39
N ASP A 35 -5.40 -22.04 7.60
CA ASP A 35 -5.07 -23.01 6.56
C ASP A 35 -6.23 -23.11 5.57
N GLU A 36 -6.06 -22.48 4.42
CA GLU A 36 -7.04 -22.47 3.32
C GLU A 36 -6.78 -23.60 2.31
N GLY A 37 -5.83 -24.50 2.57
CA GLY A 37 -5.48 -25.57 1.63
C GLY A 37 -4.86 -25.07 0.33
N ILE A 38 -4.19 -23.91 0.37
CA ILE A 38 -3.53 -23.34 -0.81
C ILE A 38 -2.41 -24.29 -1.26
N SER A 39 -2.35 -24.58 -2.57
CA SER A 39 -1.29 -25.40 -3.12
C SER A 39 0.06 -24.66 -3.14
N MET A 40 1.16 -25.41 -3.08
CA MET A 40 2.52 -24.87 -2.96
C MET A 40 2.93 -23.97 -4.15
N ASP A 41 2.44 -24.26 -5.35
CA ASP A 41 2.62 -23.45 -6.56
C ASP A 41 1.82 -22.13 -6.53
N GLN A 42 0.76 -22.06 -5.71
CA GLN A 42 -0.11 -20.90 -5.60
C GLN A 42 0.10 -20.09 -4.33
N CYS A 43 0.92 -20.51 -3.37
CA CYS A 43 1.16 -19.70 -2.19
C CYS A 43 2.04 -18.46 -2.49
N ASP A 44 2.24 -17.62 -1.49
CA ASP A 44 3.24 -16.55 -1.51
C ASP A 44 4.39 -16.89 -0.57
N VAL A 45 4.09 -17.59 0.54
CA VAL A 45 5.04 -18.07 1.55
C VAL A 45 4.65 -19.50 1.96
N ILE A 46 5.64 -20.35 2.23
CA ILE A 46 5.42 -21.68 2.83
C ILE A 46 5.66 -21.58 4.34
N ILE A 47 4.78 -22.17 5.15
CA ILE A 47 5.02 -22.37 6.58
C ILE A 47 5.18 -23.87 6.80
N ALA A 48 6.42 -24.28 7.09
CA ALA A 48 6.80 -25.68 7.23
C ALA A 48 7.01 -26.02 8.71
N PHE A 49 6.27 -27.00 9.22
CA PHE A 49 6.38 -27.52 10.58
C PHE A 49 7.17 -28.83 10.57
N VAL A 50 8.24 -28.87 11.35
CA VAL A 50 9.21 -29.98 11.38
C VAL A 50 9.35 -30.53 12.80
N PRO A 51 8.59 -31.57 13.16
CA PRO A 51 8.82 -32.34 14.38
C PRO A 51 10.19 -33.00 14.37
N ASN A 52 10.99 -32.74 15.40
CA ASN A 52 12.28 -33.36 15.60
C ASN A 52 12.09 -34.72 16.30
N VAL A 53 12.08 -35.80 15.53
CA VAL A 53 11.74 -37.16 16.00
C VAL A 53 12.98 -38.06 16.10
N SER A 54 14.00 -37.80 15.28
CA SER A 54 15.17 -38.68 15.20
C SER A 54 16.46 -37.95 15.57
N ARG A 55 16.78 -36.86 14.84
CA ARG A 55 17.90 -35.94 15.02
C ARG A 55 17.59 -34.66 14.23
N ALA A 56 17.77 -33.49 14.86
CA ALA A 56 17.39 -32.20 14.28
C ALA A 56 17.90 -31.97 12.84
N GLY A 57 19.13 -32.37 12.53
CA GLY A 57 19.71 -32.18 11.19
C GLY A 57 19.04 -32.98 10.08
N THR A 58 18.60 -34.22 10.35
CA THR A 58 17.98 -35.07 9.33
C THR A 58 16.57 -34.59 8.98
N ASP A 59 15.78 -34.30 10.00
CA ASP A 59 14.38 -33.89 9.83
C ASP A 59 14.30 -32.49 9.15
N ILE A 60 15.22 -31.58 9.50
CA ILE A 60 15.37 -30.28 8.82
C ILE A 60 15.74 -30.47 7.34
N GLN A 61 16.74 -31.30 7.03
CA GLN A 61 17.18 -31.49 5.65
C GLN A 61 16.08 -32.11 4.77
N ALA A 62 15.33 -33.07 5.29
CA ALA A 62 14.19 -33.66 4.60
C ALA A 62 13.10 -32.61 4.30
N ALA A 63 12.82 -31.71 5.26
CA ALA A 63 11.88 -30.62 5.04
C ALA A 63 12.36 -29.62 3.97
N LEU A 64 13.65 -29.27 3.97
CA LEU A 64 14.24 -28.36 2.98
C LEU A 64 14.16 -28.93 1.55
N GLN A 65 14.26 -30.24 1.37
CA GLN A 65 14.10 -30.89 0.06
C GLN A 65 12.67 -30.79 -0.51
N MET A 66 11.66 -30.63 0.36
CA MET A 66 10.27 -30.44 -0.07
C MET A 66 9.94 -28.98 -0.40
N ILE A 67 10.75 -28.02 0.07
CA ILE A 67 10.51 -26.59 -0.12
C ILE A 67 11.22 -26.11 -1.40
N PRO A 68 10.50 -25.58 -2.40
CA PRO A 68 11.10 -25.04 -3.62
C PRO A 68 12.12 -23.94 -3.34
N GLU A 69 13.24 -23.93 -4.07
CA GLU A 69 14.30 -22.92 -3.90
C GLU A 69 13.82 -21.49 -4.18
N SER A 70 12.88 -21.32 -5.11
CA SER A 70 12.34 -20.02 -5.51
C SER A 70 11.32 -19.43 -4.54
N ARG A 71 10.93 -20.16 -3.48
CA ARG A 71 9.84 -19.75 -2.58
C ARG A 71 10.37 -19.39 -1.19
N PRO A 72 10.00 -18.23 -0.63
CA PRO A 72 10.31 -17.94 0.77
C PRO A 72 9.54 -18.89 1.69
N ALA A 73 10.18 -19.35 2.76
CA ALA A 73 9.53 -20.19 3.75
C ALA A 73 9.91 -19.84 5.19
N VAL A 74 8.94 -20.02 6.08
CA VAL A 74 9.14 -20.07 7.52
C VAL A 74 9.25 -21.54 7.93
N LEU A 75 10.37 -21.92 8.53
CA LEU A 75 10.61 -23.26 9.04
C LEU A 75 10.46 -23.27 10.57
N VAL A 76 9.40 -23.90 11.07
CA VAL A 76 9.12 -24.05 12.51
C VAL A 76 9.60 -25.42 12.94
N VAL A 77 10.75 -25.48 13.62
CA VAL A 77 11.32 -26.73 14.14
C VAL A 77 10.75 -26.98 15.54
N LEU A 78 10.10 -28.14 15.70
CA LEU A 78 9.37 -28.51 16.90
C LEU A 78 10.18 -29.54 17.70
N HIS A 79 10.67 -29.13 18.86
CA HIS A 79 11.45 -29.97 19.77
C HIS A 79 10.54 -30.60 20.81
N HIS A 80 10.49 -31.93 20.81
CA HIS A 80 9.70 -32.68 21.76
C HIS A 80 10.37 -32.70 23.14
N THR A 81 9.75 -32.06 24.13
CA THR A 81 10.27 -31.98 25.52
C THR A 81 9.14 -31.65 26.49
N PHE A 82 9.22 -32.13 27.73
CA PHE A 82 8.32 -31.70 28.80
C PHE A 82 8.83 -30.45 29.55
N ASP A 83 10.11 -30.10 29.36
CA ASP A 83 10.77 -28.97 30.02
C ASP A 83 10.55 -27.67 29.23
N SER A 84 9.84 -26.71 29.83
CA SER A 84 9.56 -25.40 29.24
C SER A 84 10.78 -24.51 29.10
N ASP A 85 11.85 -24.78 29.86
CA ASP A 85 13.10 -24.02 29.84
C ASP A 85 14.19 -24.71 29.00
N TYR A 86 13.81 -25.77 28.28
CA TYR A 86 14.74 -26.55 27.46
C TYR A 86 15.46 -25.70 26.41
N ILE A 87 16.79 -25.73 26.47
CA ILE A 87 17.67 -25.06 25.51
C ILE A 87 17.85 -25.95 24.28
N ALA A 88 16.85 -25.94 23.41
CA ALA A 88 16.95 -26.63 22.12
C ALA A 88 18.12 -26.09 21.25
N PRO A 89 18.81 -26.96 20.49
CA PRO A 89 19.81 -26.55 19.51
C PRO A 89 19.25 -25.55 18.50
N ASP A 90 20.10 -24.61 18.07
CA ASP A 90 19.73 -23.61 17.06
C ASP A 90 19.61 -24.27 15.68
N SER A 91 18.37 -24.36 15.17
CA SER A 91 18.05 -24.94 13.85
C SER A 91 18.80 -24.29 12.69
N ARG A 92 19.12 -22.99 12.80
CA ARG A 92 19.76 -22.18 11.75
C ARG A 92 21.11 -22.76 11.32
N ARG A 93 21.78 -23.50 12.21
CA ARG A 93 23.06 -24.15 11.92
C ARG A 93 22.97 -25.24 10.85
N ASN A 94 21.76 -25.73 10.56
CA ASN A 94 21.50 -26.77 9.56
C ASN A 94 20.81 -26.21 8.30
N ILE A 95 20.81 -24.88 8.12
CA ILE A 95 20.11 -24.19 7.03
C ILE A 95 21.11 -23.29 6.30
N ASP A 96 21.36 -23.59 5.04
CA ASP A 96 22.27 -22.84 4.14
C ASP A 96 21.52 -21.93 3.15
N ARG A 97 20.18 -21.89 3.24
CA ARG A 97 19.29 -21.16 2.33
C ARG A 97 18.87 -19.81 2.88
N SER A 98 19.17 -18.73 2.16
CA SER A 98 18.82 -17.36 2.54
C SER A 98 17.32 -17.05 2.47
N ASN A 99 16.55 -17.82 1.72
CA ASN A 99 15.09 -17.69 1.62
C ASN A 99 14.33 -18.46 2.70
N ILE A 100 15.02 -19.05 3.67
CA ILE A 100 14.43 -19.79 4.79
C ILE A 100 14.64 -18.99 6.07
N PHE A 101 13.54 -18.68 6.74
CA PHE A 101 13.55 -18.11 8.08
C PHE A 101 13.16 -19.20 9.07
N SER A 102 14.02 -19.55 10.03
CA SER A 102 13.72 -20.62 10.99
C SER A 102 13.53 -20.15 12.42
N VAL A 103 12.64 -20.83 13.13
CA VAL A 103 12.40 -20.68 14.56
C VAL A 103 12.30 -22.04 15.23
N ASP A 104 12.76 -22.11 16.47
CA ASP A 104 12.73 -23.31 17.30
C ASP A 104 11.65 -23.18 18.36
N MET A 105 10.74 -24.15 18.42
CA MET A 105 9.62 -24.20 19.37
C MET A 105 9.61 -25.52 20.13
N LEU A 106 9.02 -25.52 21.33
CA LEU A 106 8.92 -26.67 22.22
C LEU A 106 7.48 -27.19 22.28
N PHE A 107 7.30 -28.50 22.21
CA PHE A 107 5.99 -29.15 22.34
C PHE A 107 6.07 -30.47 23.12
N TYR A 108 4.94 -30.93 23.65
CA TYR A 108 4.84 -32.19 24.40
C TYR A 108 3.52 -32.90 24.13
N GLU A 109 3.52 -34.24 24.08
CA GLU A 109 2.40 -35.03 23.52
C GLU A 109 1.04 -34.76 24.16
N ASN A 110 1.00 -34.49 25.46
CA ASN A 110 -0.24 -34.29 26.22
C ASN A 110 -0.61 -32.81 26.44
N VAL A 111 0.27 -31.89 26.03
CA VAL A 111 0.11 -30.44 26.27
C VAL A 111 0.01 -29.67 24.95
N GLY A 112 0.57 -30.22 23.86
CA GLY A 112 0.74 -29.49 22.62
C GLY A 112 1.89 -28.48 22.73
N LEU A 113 1.67 -27.26 22.23
CA LEU A 113 2.66 -26.19 22.29
C LEU A 113 2.88 -25.74 23.75
N LEU A 114 4.13 -25.78 24.23
CA LEU A 114 4.43 -25.36 25.60
C LEU A 114 4.27 -23.85 25.80
N ASN A 115 3.78 -23.43 26.97
CA ASN A 115 3.84 -22.04 27.39
C ASN A 115 5.27 -21.73 27.90
N SER A 116 6.17 -21.38 26.98
CA SER A 116 7.58 -21.08 27.27
C SER A 116 7.99 -19.73 26.68
N PHE A 117 8.99 -19.10 27.30
CA PHE A 117 9.60 -17.87 26.77
C PHE A 117 10.13 -18.06 25.34
N LYS A 118 10.68 -19.24 25.05
CA LYS A 118 11.15 -19.60 23.69
C LYS A 118 10.01 -19.57 22.68
N ASN A 119 8.86 -20.17 22.99
CA ASN A 119 7.71 -20.19 22.08
C ASN A 119 7.10 -18.80 21.89
N THR A 120 6.98 -18.01 22.96
CA THR A 120 6.52 -16.61 22.86
C THR A 120 7.43 -15.81 21.92
N LYS A 121 8.75 -15.90 22.12
CA LYS A 121 9.73 -15.20 21.29
C LYS A 121 9.70 -15.69 19.83
N ALA A 122 9.59 -17.00 19.60
CA ALA A 122 9.50 -17.58 18.27
C ALA A 122 8.24 -17.12 17.51
N LEU A 123 7.10 -16.99 18.20
CA LEU A 123 5.86 -16.44 17.63
C LEU A 123 6.02 -14.96 17.26
N GLU A 124 6.64 -14.15 18.12
CA GLU A 124 6.91 -12.73 17.85
C GLU A 124 7.85 -12.54 16.66
N GLU A 125 8.95 -13.30 16.62
CA GLU A 125 9.92 -13.27 15.52
C GLU A 125 9.28 -13.69 14.19
N THR A 126 8.46 -14.75 14.21
CA THR A 126 7.70 -15.20 13.04
C THR A 126 6.72 -14.14 12.57
N THR A 127 5.95 -13.54 13.48
CA THR A 127 4.98 -12.48 13.17
C THR A 127 5.67 -11.30 12.51
N LYS A 128 6.79 -10.84 13.09
CA LYS A 128 7.59 -9.73 12.53
C LYS A 128 8.15 -10.07 11.16
N HIS A 129 8.65 -11.29 10.97
CA HIS A 129 9.17 -11.74 9.68
C HIS A 129 8.09 -11.73 8.59
N LEU A 130 6.90 -12.28 8.88
CA LEU A 130 5.77 -12.28 7.95
C LEU A 130 5.28 -10.86 7.62
N GLN A 131 5.29 -9.95 8.60
CA GLN A 131 4.99 -8.53 8.37
C GLN A 131 6.03 -7.85 7.47
N ASN A 132 7.31 -8.17 7.62
CA ASN A 132 8.37 -7.61 6.76
C ASN A 132 8.26 -8.12 5.32
N ILE A 133 7.94 -9.41 5.11
CA ILE A 133 7.64 -9.93 3.77
C ILE A 133 6.51 -9.12 3.12
N LYS A 134 5.47 -8.78 3.89
CA LYS A 134 4.36 -7.95 3.43
C LYS A 134 4.79 -6.54 3.05
N ALA A 135 5.59 -5.88 3.88
CA ALA A 135 6.08 -4.54 3.62
C ALA A 135 6.96 -4.48 2.35
N ASN A 136 7.95 -5.38 2.26
CA ASN A 136 8.87 -5.43 1.12
C ASN A 136 8.14 -5.74 -0.19
N ARG A 137 7.18 -6.67 -0.18
CA ARG A 137 6.37 -6.98 -1.36
C ARG A 137 5.51 -5.80 -1.78
N ASN A 138 4.88 -5.10 -0.83
CA ASN A 138 4.07 -3.93 -1.14
C ASN A 138 4.92 -2.81 -1.76
N GLN A 139 6.16 -2.63 -1.30
CA GLN A 139 7.10 -1.69 -1.91
C GLN A 139 7.44 -2.09 -3.36
N ILE A 140 7.81 -3.35 -3.60
CA ILE A 140 8.14 -3.85 -4.95
C ILE A 140 6.93 -3.76 -5.90
N ILE A 141 5.72 -4.10 -5.43
CA ILE A 141 4.49 -3.99 -6.21
C ILE A 141 4.16 -2.52 -6.51
N ASN A 142 4.35 -1.62 -5.53
CA ASN A 142 4.12 -0.19 -5.74
C ASN A 142 5.08 0.40 -6.79
N GLU A 143 6.34 -0.05 -6.84
CA GLU A 143 7.32 0.39 -7.83
C GLU A 143 7.09 -0.21 -9.23
N SER A 144 6.59 -1.44 -9.31
CA SER A 144 6.37 -2.16 -10.59
C SER A 144 5.05 -1.82 -11.29
N HIS A 145 4.07 -1.24 -10.58
CA HIS A 145 2.80 -0.74 -11.16
C HIS A 145 2.76 0.79 -11.36
N ALA A 146 3.82 1.52 -11.01
CA ALA A 146 3.89 2.96 -11.25
C ALA A 146 4.18 3.25 -12.73
N LEU A 147 3.45 4.21 -13.32
CA LEU A 147 3.70 4.61 -14.71
C LEU A 147 5.07 5.28 -14.80
N ALA A 148 5.95 4.73 -15.65
CA ALA A 148 7.29 5.27 -15.86
C ALA A 148 7.21 6.58 -16.66
N ILE A 149 7.62 7.69 -16.07
CA ILE A 149 7.58 9.02 -16.69
C ILE A 149 8.98 9.58 -16.89
N TYR A 150 9.23 10.25 -18.01
CA TYR A 150 10.43 11.06 -18.22
C TYR A 150 10.06 12.54 -18.21
N ILE A 151 10.78 13.34 -17.42
CA ILE A 151 10.56 14.79 -17.33
C ILE A 151 11.48 15.50 -18.31
N MET A 152 10.87 16.24 -19.24
CA MET A 152 11.58 17.04 -20.23
C MET A 152 11.30 18.52 -19.99
N LYS A 153 12.35 19.34 -19.85
CA LYS A 153 12.21 20.80 -19.71
C LYS A 153 12.62 21.47 -21.02
N LEU A 154 11.72 22.23 -21.60
CA LEU A 154 11.89 22.95 -22.87
C LEU A 154 11.92 24.44 -22.55
N GLY A 155 13.13 24.96 -22.37
CA GLY A 155 13.35 26.33 -21.89
C GLY A 155 13.31 26.45 -20.36
N ASN A 156 13.16 27.69 -19.89
CA ASN A 156 13.13 28.01 -18.46
C ASN A 156 11.69 28.05 -17.96
N THR A 157 11.35 27.16 -17.02
CA THR A 157 10.01 27.04 -16.44
C THR A 157 9.88 27.75 -15.09
N LEU A 158 10.90 28.52 -14.66
CA LEU A 158 10.91 29.31 -13.41
C LEU A 158 10.54 28.52 -12.15
N GLY A 159 10.79 27.21 -12.14
CA GLY A 159 10.45 26.34 -11.00
C GLY A 159 8.97 25.91 -10.94
N ALA A 160 8.09 26.42 -11.82
CA ALA A 160 6.66 26.10 -11.84
C ALA A 160 6.37 24.60 -12.01
N GLN A 161 7.24 23.87 -12.71
CA GLN A 161 7.12 22.42 -12.89
C GLN A 161 7.14 21.64 -11.57
N ILE A 162 7.82 22.15 -10.54
CA ILE A 162 7.92 21.47 -9.24
C ILE A 162 6.54 21.37 -8.60
N GLY A 163 5.79 22.48 -8.57
CA GLY A 163 4.46 22.49 -7.99
C GLY A 163 3.46 21.65 -8.81
N PHE A 164 3.66 21.54 -10.12
CA PHE A 164 2.76 20.78 -10.98
C PHE A 164 2.95 19.28 -10.75
N LEU A 165 4.22 18.85 -10.72
CA LEU A 165 4.60 17.48 -10.42
C LEU A 165 4.16 17.06 -9.02
N ASP A 166 4.36 17.90 -8.00
CA ASP A 166 3.87 17.62 -6.63
C ASP A 166 2.35 17.39 -6.59
N ARG A 167 1.56 18.20 -7.33
CA ARG A 167 0.11 18.00 -7.42
C ARG A 167 -0.27 16.74 -8.21
N LEU A 168 0.50 16.35 -9.22
CA LEU A 168 0.29 15.10 -9.96
C LEU A 168 0.66 13.86 -9.12
N GLU A 169 1.79 13.89 -8.43
CA GLU A 169 2.28 12.80 -7.57
C GLU A 169 1.39 12.56 -6.36
N LYS A 170 0.59 13.55 -5.94
CA LYS A 170 -0.48 13.38 -4.94
C LYS A 170 -1.72 12.66 -5.48
N ARG A 171 -1.89 12.60 -6.81
CA ARG A 171 -3.05 11.99 -7.48
C ARG A 171 -2.72 10.63 -8.08
N LEU A 172 -1.50 10.42 -8.56
CA LEU A 172 -1.11 9.25 -9.34
C LEU A 172 0.16 8.57 -8.82
N LYS A 173 0.23 7.25 -9.04
CA LYS A 173 1.46 6.47 -8.86
C LYS A 173 2.36 6.61 -10.09
N LEU A 174 3.34 7.50 -10.01
CA LEU A 174 4.29 7.79 -11.08
C LEU A 174 5.71 7.41 -10.65
N ARG A 175 6.54 6.98 -11.59
CA ARG A 175 7.96 6.67 -11.37
C ARG A 175 8.79 7.46 -12.36
N GLN A 176 9.57 8.43 -11.88
CA GLN A 176 10.49 9.16 -12.73
C GLN A 176 11.66 8.26 -13.17
N VAL A 177 11.98 8.28 -14.46
CA VAL A 177 13.16 7.63 -15.04
C VAL A 177 14.15 8.66 -15.57
N ASN A 178 15.41 8.26 -15.69
CA ASN A 178 16.51 9.15 -16.12
C ASN A 178 16.73 9.17 -17.64
N SER A 179 16.05 8.30 -18.37
CA SER A 179 16.19 8.15 -19.82
C SER A 179 14.82 8.13 -20.49
N LYS A 180 14.71 8.76 -21.66
CA LYS A 180 13.49 8.76 -22.46
C LYS A 180 13.18 7.35 -22.99
N GLU A 181 14.16 6.48 -23.15
CA GLU A 181 13.99 5.12 -23.65
C GLU A 181 13.22 4.25 -22.66
N GLU A 182 13.41 4.50 -21.35
CA GLU A 182 12.80 3.73 -20.25
C GLU A 182 11.39 4.19 -19.86
N CYS A 183 10.93 5.36 -20.33
CA CYS A 183 9.62 5.89 -19.95
C CYS A 183 8.48 5.32 -20.81
N ALA A 184 7.30 5.21 -20.21
CA ALA A 184 6.06 4.96 -20.93
C ALA A 184 5.50 6.26 -21.55
N VAL A 185 5.69 7.40 -20.88
CA VAL A 185 5.21 8.73 -21.30
C VAL A 185 6.22 9.81 -20.95
N ILE A 186 6.28 10.85 -21.75
CA ILE A 186 7.08 12.05 -21.48
C ILE A 186 6.16 13.14 -20.94
N ILE A 187 6.54 13.76 -19.81
CA ILE A 187 5.93 15.00 -19.35
C ILE A 187 6.89 16.13 -19.73
N ALA A 188 6.50 16.88 -20.76
CA ALA A 188 7.27 18.00 -21.28
C ALA A 188 6.74 19.31 -20.71
N PHE A 189 7.63 20.18 -20.26
CA PHE A 189 7.27 21.50 -19.72
C PHE A 189 7.84 22.60 -20.60
N THR A 190 7.00 23.56 -20.99
CA THR A 190 7.40 24.79 -21.69
C THR A 190 6.77 26.00 -21.02
N CYS A 191 7.38 27.18 -21.17
CA CYS A 191 6.85 28.44 -20.64
C CYS A 191 6.67 29.41 -21.80
N ILE A 192 5.55 30.14 -21.82
CA ILE A 192 5.35 31.23 -22.76
C ILE A 192 6.17 32.43 -22.30
N VAL A 193 7.14 32.84 -23.11
CA VAL A 193 8.06 33.95 -22.83
C VAL A 193 7.86 35.07 -23.85
N SER A 194 7.55 34.71 -25.10
CA SER A 194 7.39 35.65 -26.20
C SER A 194 5.96 35.63 -26.74
N GLN A 195 5.60 34.55 -27.41
CA GLN A 195 4.31 34.35 -28.04
C GLN A 195 3.97 32.86 -28.01
N ALA A 196 2.73 32.54 -27.61
CA ALA A 196 2.28 31.17 -27.43
C ALA A 196 2.57 30.26 -28.64
N GLY A 197 2.32 30.75 -29.87
CA GLY A 197 2.61 30.00 -31.09
C GLY A 197 4.09 29.63 -31.22
N THR A 198 4.98 30.61 -31.15
CA THR A 198 6.43 30.43 -31.32
C THR A 198 7.03 29.51 -30.26
N ASP A 199 6.69 29.73 -29.00
CA ASP A 199 7.30 28.99 -27.89
C ASP A 199 6.81 27.52 -27.86
N VAL A 200 5.53 27.27 -28.22
CA VAL A 200 4.98 25.92 -28.33
C VAL A 200 5.53 25.20 -29.56
N GLU A 201 5.65 25.85 -30.72
CA GLU A 201 6.25 25.26 -31.92
C GLU A 201 7.71 24.85 -31.68
N ALA A 202 8.51 25.72 -31.07
CA ALA A 202 9.89 25.41 -30.70
C ALA A 202 9.99 24.24 -29.69
N ALA A 203 9.03 24.13 -28.77
CA ALA A 203 8.93 22.99 -27.86
C ALA A 203 8.64 21.69 -28.64
N LEU A 204 7.68 21.72 -29.57
CA LEU A 204 7.31 20.55 -30.38
C LEU A 204 8.45 20.02 -31.26
N GLU A 205 9.32 20.89 -31.78
CA GLU A 205 10.50 20.48 -32.56
C GLU A 205 11.47 19.60 -31.75
N ASN A 206 11.55 19.82 -30.44
CA ASN A 206 12.45 19.08 -29.55
C ASN A 206 11.79 17.85 -28.91
N ILE A 207 10.47 17.72 -29.02
CA ILE A 207 9.71 16.60 -28.47
C ILE A 207 9.81 15.38 -29.41
N PRO A 208 10.12 14.18 -28.91
CA PRO A 208 10.23 12.98 -29.73
C PRO A 208 8.87 12.48 -30.24
N THR A 209 8.86 11.83 -31.39
CA THR A 209 7.65 11.40 -32.12
C THR A 209 7.19 9.99 -31.80
N ASP A 210 8.04 9.19 -31.13
CA ASP A 210 7.83 7.76 -30.89
C ASP A 210 7.16 7.44 -29.54
N LYS A 211 6.88 8.47 -28.71
CA LYS A 211 6.29 8.29 -27.38
C LYS A 211 5.11 9.23 -27.14
N PRO A 212 4.13 8.82 -26.31
CA PRO A 212 3.09 9.73 -25.87
C PRO A 212 3.68 10.83 -24.99
N VAL A 213 3.15 12.04 -25.14
CA VAL A 213 3.66 13.25 -24.49
C VAL A 213 2.50 14.01 -23.84
N LEU A 214 2.65 14.34 -22.57
CA LEU A 214 1.87 15.38 -21.91
C LEU A 214 2.69 16.68 -21.96
N LEU A 215 2.30 17.62 -22.80
CA LEU A 215 2.90 18.95 -22.90
C LEU A 215 2.19 19.91 -21.95
N VAL A 216 2.89 20.38 -20.93
CA VAL A 216 2.43 21.34 -19.95
C VAL A 216 2.96 22.72 -20.32
N VAL A 217 2.07 23.63 -20.67
CA VAL A 217 2.38 24.98 -21.11
C VAL A 217 2.11 25.95 -19.96
N PHE A 218 3.17 26.62 -19.50
CA PHE A 218 3.09 27.58 -18.40
C PHE A 218 2.86 29.01 -18.91
N HIS A 219 1.86 29.66 -18.32
CA HIS A 219 1.48 31.04 -18.59
C HIS A 219 1.69 31.89 -17.35
N HIS A 220 2.58 32.87 -17.45
CA HIS A 220 2.86 33.78 -16.34
C HIS A 220 1.75 34.82 -16.22
N THR A 221 1.01 34.80 -15.12
CA THR A 221 -0.09 35.74 -14.84
C THR A 221 -0.29 35.96 -13.34
N PHE A 222 -0.83 37.11 -12.96
CA PHE A 222 -1.30 37.39 -11.61
C PHE A 222 -2.81 37.10 -11.44
N ASP A 223 -3.52 36.88 -12.55
CA ASP A 223 -4.96 36.65 -12.60
C ASP A 223 -5.26 35.16 -12.72
N ASP A 224 -5.89 34.59 -11.68
CA ASP A 224 -6.27 33.17 -11.63
C ASP A 224 -7.51 32.84 -12.49
N SER A 225 -8.17 33.87 -13.03
CA SER A 225 -9.28 33.80 -13.96
C SER A 225 -8.86 34.11 -15.41
N TYR A 226 -7.57 34.31 -15.66
CA TYR A 226 -7.03 34.56 -16.99
C TYR A 226 -7.42 33.43 -17.96
N ILE A 227 -8.00 33.82 -19.09
CA ILE A 227 -8.35 32.90 -20.18
C ILE A 227 -7.25 32.99 -21.21
N ASP A 228 -6.36 32.01 -21.20
CA ASP A 228 -5.27 31.90 -22.17
C ASP A 228 -5.78 31.30 -23.51
N PRO A 229 -5.20 31.69 -24.67
CA PRO A 229 -5.36 30.96 -25.92
C PRO A 229 -4.99 29.47 -25.80
N ASP A 230 -6.02 28.63 -25.75
CA ASP A 230 -5.97 27.17 -25.65
C ASP A 230 -4.88 26.54 -26.54
N SER A 231 -3.78 26.08 -25.91
CA SER A 231 -2.63 25.50 -26.61
C SER A 231 -3.02 24.27 -27.42
N ARG A 232 -4.15 23.62 -27.12
CA ARG A 232 -4.69 22.52 -27.94
C ARG A 232 -5.00 22.93 -29.38
N TRP A 233 -5.23 24.21 -29.65
CA TRP A 233 -5.45 24.70 -31.02
C TRP A 233 -4.15 24.82 -31.82
N ILE A 234 -3.03 25.01 -31.12
CA ILE A 234 -1.68 25.10 -31.68
C ILE A 234 -1.09 23.70 -31.85
N VAL A 235 -1.27 22.84 -30.85
CA VAL A 235 -0.72 21.48 -30.82
C VAL A 235 -1.56 20.53 -31.69
N LYS A 236 -1.27 20.52 -32.99
CA LYS A 236 -1.89 19.63 -34.00
C LYS A 236 -1.06 18.37 -34.24
N ARG A 237 -0.50 17.77 -33.19
CA ARG A 237 0.39 16.61 -33.28
C ARG A 237 -0.19 15.41 -32.56
N GLU A 238 -0.35 14.31 -33.29
CA GLU A 238 -0.79 13.04 -32.72
C GLU A 238 0.21 12.56 -31.65
N GLY A 239 -0.32 11.99 -30.57
CA GLY A 239 0.47 11.53 -29.43
C GLY A 239 0.88 12.64 -28.45
N VAL A 240 0.54 13.91 -28.70
CA VAL A 240 0.81 15.03 -27.77
C VAL A 240 -0.50 15.56 -27.20
N ALA A 241 -0.71 15.40 -25.90
CA ALA A 241 -1.78 16.04 -25.16
C ALA A 241 -1.25 17.34 -24.53
N ALA A 242 -1.88 18.48 -24.83
CA ALA A 242 -1.48 19.78 -24.28
C ALA A 242 -2.41 20.23 -23.15
N VAL A 243 -1.84 20.83 -22.10
CA VAL A 243 -2.57 21.48 -21.01
C VAL A 243 -1.94 22.84 -20.70
N ASP A 244 -2.80 23.83 -20.49
CA ASP A 244 -2.41 25.19 -20.13
C ASP A 244 -2.49 25.39 -18.63
N VAL A 245 -1.44 25.98 -18.05
CA VAL A 245 -1.26 26.09 -16.61
C VAL A 245 -0.80 27.50 -16.25
N LEU A 246 -1.57 28.14 -15.37
CA LEU A 246 -1.29 29.50 -14.90
C LEU A 246 -0.34 29.45 -13.70
N PHE A 247 0.69 30.29 -13.74
CA PHE A 247 1.62 30.44 -12.63
C PHE A 247 2.06 31.89 -12.44
N ASN A 248 2.66 32.15 -11.30
CA ASN A 248 3.21 33.42 -10.91
C ASN A 248 4.57 33.20 -10.24
N ASP A 249 5.52 34.10 -10.43
CA ASP A 249 6.87 33.95 -9.85
C ASP A 249 6.89 34.02 -8.31
N ASP A 250 5.99 34.77 -7.69
CA ASP A 250 5.93 34.96 -6.24
C ASP A 250 5.21 33.79 -5.54
N VAL A 251 4.13 33.28 -6.15
CA VAL A 251 3.22 32.28 -5.54
C VAL A 251 3.42 30.87 -6.11
N GLY A 252 4.08 30.75 -7.25
CA GLY A 252 4.16 29.53 -8.04
C GLY A 252 2.85 29.24 -8.77
N LEU A 253 2.43 27.98 -8.76
CA LEU A 253 1.19 27.54 -9.41
C LEU A 253 -0.06 28.13 -8.77
N LEU A 254 -0.89 28.79 -9.59
CA LEU A 254 -2.15 29.35 -9.12
C LEU A 254 -3.13 28.23 -8.70
N GLY A 255 -4.02 28.56 -7.76
CA GLY A 255 -5.02 27.64 -7.21
C GLY A 255 -6.39 27.69 -7.90
N GLY A 256 -6.48 28.36 -9.06
CA GLY A 256 -7.74 28.61 -9.76
C GLY A 256 -8.31 27.39 -10.49
N LEU A 257 -9.57 27.52 -10.91
CA LEU A 257 -10.33 26.48 -11.62
C LEU A 257 -9.61 25.99 -12.90
N ALA A 258 -8.94 26.89 -13.61
CA ALA A 258 -8.17 26.56 -14.81
C ALA A 258 -7.10 25.48 -14.52
N ASN A 259 -6.32 25.67 -13.46
CA ASN A 259 -5.27 24.73 -13.08
C ASN A 259 -5.83 23.41 -12.53
N ASP A 260 -6.98 23.45 -11.85
CA ASP A 260 -7.65 22.23 -11.41
C ASP A 260 -8.15 21.39 -12.60
N MET A 261 -8.69 22.04 -13.63
CA MET A 261 -9.06 21.39 -14.88
C MET A 261 -7.84 20.86 -15.63
N ALA A 262 -6.75 21.62 -15.69
CA ALA A 262 -5.49 21.18 -16.32
C ALA A 262 -4.91 19.95 -15.61
N LEU A 263 -4.89 19.94 -14.27
CA LEU A 263 -4.47 18.79 -13.47
C LEU A 263 -5.39 17.59 -13.67
N LYS A 264 -6.72 17.81 -13.73
CA LYS A 264 -7.68 16.74 -14.00
C LYS A 264 -7.45 16.14 -15.40
N SER A 265 -7.35 16.97 -16.43
CA SER A 265 -7.07 16.55 -17.81
C SER A 265 -5.76 15.74 -17.90
N SER A 266 -4.72 16.23 -17.23
CA SER A 266 -3.43 15.53 -17.13
C SER A 266 -3.56 14.18 -16.43
N THR A 267 -4.33 14.13 -15.35
CA THR A 267 -4.59 12.91 -14.60
C THR A 267 -5.33 11.89 -15.47
N ASP A 268 -6.41 12.30 -16.11
CA ASP A 268 -7.23 11.47 -17.00
C ASP A 268 -6.39 10.92 -18.17
N TYR A 269 -5.54 11.77 -18.78
CA TYR A 269 -4.63 11.37 -19.84
C TYR A 269 -3.61 10.33 -19.36
N LEU A 270 -2.94 10.56 -18.24
CA LEU A 270 -1.96 9.61 -17.70
C LEU A 270 -2.62 8.28 -17.27
N ILE A 271 -3.84 8.31 -16.74
CA ILE A 271 -4.63 7.10 -16.45
C ILE A 271 -4.93 6.32 -17.73
N SER A 272 -5.28 7.02 -18.82
CA SER A 272 -5.49 6.37 -20.13
C SER A 272 -4.24 5.65 -20.66
N LEU A 273 -3.05 6.07 -20.21
CA LEU A 273 -1.76 5.44 -20.52
C LEU A 273 -1.32 4.39 -19.48
N GLY A 274 -2.16 4.11 -18.47
CA GLY A 274 -1.91 3.06 -17.48
C GLY A 274 -1.45 3.56 -16.10
N ALA A 275 -1.48 4.87 -15.81
CA ALA A 275 -1.27 5.35 -14.45
C ALA A 275 -2.40 4.87 -13.52
N SER A 276 -2.04 4.56 -12.27
CA SER A 276 -2.99 4.21 -11.22
C SER A 276 -3.21 5.39 -10.29
N GLU A 277 -4.46 5.65 -9.92
CA GLU A 277 -4.80 6.63 -8.88
C GLU A 277 -4.21 6.22 -7.52
N LEU A 278 -3.79 7.22 -6.74
CA LEU A 278 -3.48 7.03 -5.34
C LEU A 278 -4.79 7.01 -4.55
N GLU A 279 -5.00 5.94 -3.79
CA GLU A 279 -6.12 5.87 -2.83
C GLU A 279 -6.03 7.06 -1.87
N PRO A 280 -7.09 7.86 -1.71
CA PRO A 280 -7.06 8.99 -0.79
C PRO A 280 -6.76 8.47 0.61
N VAL A 281 -5.78 9.08 1.29
CA VAL A 281 -5.52 8.82 2.70
C VAL A 281 -6.79 9.22 3.46
N ASN A 282 -7.60 8.22 3.82
CA ASN A 282 -8.89 8.37 4.47
C ASN A 282 -8.75 8.88 5.92
N THR A 283 -8.28 10.11 6.09
CA THR A 283 -8.26 10.81 7.39
C THR A 283 -9.66 11.33 7.74
N CYS A 284 -10.44 11.80 6.76
CA CYS A 284 -11.72 12.47 7.02
C CYS A 284 -12.85 11.53 7.50
N ARG A 285 -12.85 10.25 7.11
CA ARG A 285 -13.93 9.30 7.44
C ARG A 285 -13.93 8.85 8.91
N LYS A 286 -12.76 8.83 9.56
CA LYS A 286 -12.66 8.47 10.98
C LYS A 286 -13.27 9.55 11.86
N TYR A 287 -12.91 10.81 11.67
CA TYR A 287 -13.42 11.92 12.49
C TYR A 287 -14.94 12.09 12.37
N HIS A 288 -15.49 11.96 11.15
CA HIS A 288 -16.93 12.07 10.93
C HIS A 288 -17.75 10.99 11.69
N LYS A 289 -17.23 9.76 11.81
CA LYS A 289 -17.88 8.69 12.58
C LYS A 289 -17.84 8.97 14.08
N TRP A 290 -16.72 9.47 14.59
CA TRP A 290 -16.59 9.84 16.01
C TRP A 290 -17.51 11.03 16.36
N THR A 291 -17.60 12.05 15.50
CA THR A 291 -18.51 13.18 15.73
C THR A 291 -19.98 12.76 15.75
N ILE A 292 -20.40 11.86 14.85
CA ILE A 292 -21.76 11.32 14.84
C ILE A 292 -22.03 10.48 16.10
N ALA A 293 -21.08 9.63 16.50
CA ALA A 293 -21.21 8.83 17.72
C ALA A 293 -21.35 9.72 18.98
N CYS A 294 -20.55 10.77 19.10
CA CYS A 294 -20.65 11.74 20.19
C CYS A 294 -22.02 12.46 20.22
N LEU A 295 -22.54 12.86 19.05
CA LEU A 295 -23.85 13.51 18.95
C LEU A 295 -25.00 12.56 19.36
N LEU A 296 -24.92 11.28 18.97
CA LEU A 296 -25.91 10.27 19.35
C LEU A 296 -25.88 9.97 20.86
N ILE A 297 -24.70 9.91 21.46
CA ILE A 297 -24.55 9.75 22.92
C ILE A 297 -25.13 10.96 23.66
N LEU A 298 -24.85 12.18 23.20
CA LEU A 298 -25.40 13.39 23.80
C LEU A 298 -26.93 13.43 23.72
N LEU A 299 -27.49 13.08 22.56
CA LEU A 299 -28.95 12.99 22.38
C LEU A 299 -29.56 11.96 23.33
N PHE A 300 -28.94 10.79 23.48
CA PHE A 300 -29.39 9.75 24.39
C PHE A 300 -29.42 10.23 25.85
N LEU A 301 -28.36 10.93 26.31
CA LEU A 301 -28.31 11.49 27.66
C LEU A 301 -29.41 12.53 27.90
N ILE A 302 -29.70 13.37 26.91
CA ILE A 302 -30.77 14.36 26.98
C ILE A 302 -32.13 13.65 27.11
N VAL A 303 -32.43 12.72 26.22
CA VAL A 303 -33.70 11.96 26.23
C VAL A 303 -33.85 11.18 27.54
N PHE A 304 -32.79 10.52 27.99
CA PHE A 304 -32.78 9.78 29.25
C PHE A 304 -33.09 10.69 30.44
N SER A 305 -32.48 11.87 30.52
CA SER A 305 -32.75 12.82 31.62
C SER A 305 -34.20 13.31 31.63
N VAL A 306 -34.79 13.56 30.47
CA VAL A 306 -36.21 13.94 30.34
C VAL A 306 -37.13 12.80 30.80
N ILE A 307 -36.84 11.55 30.43
CA ILE A 307 -37.63 10.39 30.87
C ILE A 307 -37.57 10.24 32.40
N VAL A 308 -36.38 10.36 32.98
CA VAL A 308 -36.21 10.29 34.46
C VAL A 308 -37.01 11.39 35.14
N LEU A 309 -37.01 12.62 34.60
CA LEU A 309 -37.79 13.73 35.13
C LEU A 309 -39.29 13.45 35.08
N ILE A 310 -39.80 12.94 33.96
CA ILE A 310 -41.22 12.58 33.78
C ILE A 310 -41.62 11.49 34.76
N LEU A 311 -40.81 10.44 34.92
CA LEU A 311 -41.07 9.35 35.87
C LEU A 311 -41.07 9.84 37.32
N ALA A 312 -40.15 10.73 37.69
CA ALA A 312 -40.12 11.35 39.01
C ALA A 312 -41.38 12.19 39.27
N SER A 313 -41.83 12.98 38.28
CA SER A 313 -43.08 13.74 38.36
C SER A 313 -44.32 12.85 38.49
N LEU A 314 -44.39 11.73 37.75
CA LEU A 314 -45.48 10.76 37.85
C LEU A 314 -45.52 10.08 39.24
N LYS A 315 -44.35 9.79 39.82
CA LYS A 315 -44.25 9.19 41.16
C LYS A 315 -44.74 10.12 42.28
N LEU A 316 -44.62 11.43 42.09
CA LEU A 316 -45.18 12.44 43.01
C LEU A 316 -46.71 12.59 42.90
N ILE A 317 -47.31 12.17 41.77
CA ILE A 317 -48.75 12.28 41.50
C ILE A 317 -49.51 11.03 41.93
N SER A 318 -48.83 9.92 42.24
CA SER A 318 -49.43 8.70 42.78
C SER A 318 -49.20 8.60 44.29
N PRO A 319 -50.03 9.24 45.15
CA PRO A 319 -50.03 8.93 46.57
C PRO A 319 -50.48 7.47 46.76
N GLU A 320 -49.72 6.71 47.53
CA GLU A 320 -50.06 5.36 47.96
C GLU A 320 -51.48 5.34 48.54
N SER A 321 -52.40 4.68 47.85
CA SER A 321 -53.66 4.24 48.46
C SER A 321 -53.35 3.01 49.30
N THR A 322 -53.03 3.24 50.57
CA THR A 322 -53.34 2.29 51.65
C THR A 322 -54.84 2.08 51.77
#